data_AF-A0A6N8G0I5-F1
#
_entry.id   AF-A0A6N8G0I5-F1
#
_cell.length_a   1.000
_cell.length_b   1.000
_cell.length_c   1.000
_cell.angle_alpha   90.00
_cell.angle_beta   90.00
_cell.angle_gamma   90.00
#
_symmetry.space_group_name_H-M   'P 1'
#
loop_
_entity.id
_entity.type
_entity.pdbx_description
1 polymer ?
#
loop_
_entity_poly.entity_id
_entity_poly.type
_entity_poly.pdbx_seq_one_letter_code
_entity_poly.pdbx_strand_id
1 'polypeptide(L)' 'MKILREYIAPVLAFIGFLIALVAVSARIFLPSDMAAPAPIEEPTAIPKQAQLFKTDSAIAQNPLQHIPTSSV' A
#
# COMPACT_ATOMS: atom_id res chain seq x y z
N MET A 1 -2.47 -20.18 -43.69
CA MET A 1 -1.92 -18.88 -43.22
C MET A 1 -1.21 -19.07 -41.88
N LYS A 2 0.06 -19.53 -41.88
CA LYS A 2 0.83 -19.81 -40.65
C LYS A 2 1.65 -18.62 -40.13
N ILE A 3 1.75 -17.55 -40.92
CA ILE A 3 2.58 -16.36 -40.67
C ILE A 3 2.39 -15.76 -39.26
N LEU A 4 1.14 -15.66 -38.80
CA LEU A 4 0.83 -15.01 -37.51
C LEU A 4 1.24 -15.84 -36.29
N ARG A 5 1.46 -17.15 -36.42
CA ARG A 5 1.88 -18.00 -35.29
C ARG A 5 3.33 -18.43 -35.41
N GLU A 6 3.82 -18.57 -36.63
CA GLU A 6 5.17 -19.07 -36.89
C GLU A 6 6.24 -17.98 -36.79
N TYR A 7 5.88 -16.70 -36.96
CA TYR A 7 6.82 -15.58 -36.77
C TYR A 7 6.48 -14.72 -35.55
N ILE A 8 5.22 -14.36 -35.36
CA ILE A 8 4.83 -13.50 -34.23
C ILE A 8 4.97 -14.21 -32.89
N ALA A 9 4.59 -15.50 -32.77
CA ALA A 9 4.73 -16.23 -31.50
C ALA A 9 6.18 -16.39 -31.04
N PRO A 10 7.15 -16.81 -31.88
CA PRO A 10 8.54 -16.90 -31.44
C PRO A 10 9.16 -15.52 -31.15
N VAL A 11 8.79 -14.46 -31.88
CA VAL A 11 9.25 -13.10 -31.57
C VAL A 11 8.71 -12.62 -30.21
N LEU A 12 7.42 -12.84 -29.93
CA LEU A 12 6.83 -12.53 -28.62
C LEU A 12 7.48 -13.33 -27.48
N ALA A 13 7.75 -14.62 -27.71
CA ALA A 13 8.45 -15.46 -26.73
C ALA A 13 9.86 -14.93 -26.46
N PHE A 14 10.58 -14.51 -27.50
CA PHE A 14 11.92 -13.92 -27.35
C PHE A 14 11.88 -12.59 -26.60
N ILE A 15 10.95 -11.70 -26.92
CA ILE A 15 10.75 -10.42 -26.21
C ILE A 15 10.38 -10.69 -24.74
N GLY A 16 9.43 -11.58 -24.48
CA GLY A 16 9.02 -11.96 -23.12
C GLY A 16 10.17 -12.56 -22.32
N PHE A 17 11.00 -13.40 -22.97
CA PHE A 17 12.21 -13.95 -22.38
C PHE A 17 13.23 -12.86 -22.01
N LEU A 18 13.49 -11.91 -22.90
CA LEU A 18 14.41 -10.80 -22.60
C LEU A 18 13.90 -9.94 -21.44
N ILE A 19 12.60 -9.62 -21.41
CA ILE A 19 11.99 -8.88 -20.30
C ILE A 19 12.13 -9.68 -19.00
N ALA A 20 11.83 -10.98 -19.02
CA ALA A 20 11.96 -11.84 -17.84
C ALA A 20 13.42 -11.95 -17.37
N LEU A 21 14.37 -12.09 -18.29
CA LEU A 21 15.80 -12.13 -17.99
C LEU A 21 16.24 -10.83 -17.30
N VAL A 22 15.87 -9.67 -17.84
CA VAL A 22 16.17 -8.37 -17.25
C VAL A 22 15.48 -8.20 -15.89
N ALA A 23 14.21 -8.57 -15.76
CA ALA A 23 13.47 -8.46 -14.49
C ALA A 23 14.08 -9.33 -13.40
N VAL A 24 14.50 -10.57 -13.73
CA VAL A 24 15.16 -11.48 -12.80
C VAL A 24 16.53 -10.95 -12.39
N SER A 25 17.31 -10.42 -13.34
CA SER A 25 18.60 -9.79 -13.03
C SER A 25 18.43 -8.51 -12.19
N ALA A 26 17.43 -7.68 -12.50
CA ALA A 26 17.15 -6.44 -11.80
C ALA A 26 16.57 -6.66 -10.39
N ARG A 27 15.91 -7.81 -10.13
CA ARG A 27 15.35 -8.16 -8.83
C ARG A 27 16.35 -8.09 -7.68
N ILE A 28 17.64 -8.33 -7.95
CA ILE A 28 18.72 -8.25 -6.95
C ILE A 28 19.01 -6.79 -6.56
N PHE A 29 18.79 -5.86 -7.48
CA PHE A 29 19.00 -4.42 -7.28
C PHE A 29 17.74 -3.68 -6.84
N LEU A 30 16.57 -4.30 -6.91
CA LEU A 30 15.32 -3.68 -6.46
C LEU A 30 15.35 -3.59 -4.92
N PRO A 31 15.03 -2.43 -4.32
CA PRO A 31 15.02 -2.28 -2.86
C PRO A 31 14.11 -3.34 -2.25
N SER A 32 14.58 -3.99 -1.17
CA SER A 32 13.79 -4.95 -0.39
C SER A 32 12.47 -4.35 0.15
N ASP A 33 12.35 -3.02 0.14
CA ASP A 33 11.16 -2.25 0.48
C ASP A 33 10.00 -2.41 -0.53
N MET A 34 10.27 -2.67 -1.82
CA MET A 34 9.21 -3.00 -2.80
C MET A 34 8.88 -4.50 -2.84
N ALA A 35 9.65 -5.32 -2.13
CA ALA A 35 9.34 -6.73 -1.89
C ALA A 35 8.45 -6.92 -0.65
N ALA A 36 8.21 -5.86 0.13
CA ALA A 36 7.25 -5.87 1.22
C ALA A 36 5.83 -5.97 0.67
N PRO A 37 4.95 -6.77 1.30
CA PRO A 37 3.51 -6.72 0.99
C PRO A 37 3.04 -5.27 1.10
N ALA A 38 2.36 -4.77 0.06
CA ALA A 38 1.72 -3.46 0.13
C ALA A 38 0.91 -3.39 1.43
N PRO A 39 1.01 -2.31 2.21
CA PRO A 39 0.36 -2.23 3.51
C PRO A 39 -1.10 -2.65 3.40
N ILE A 40 -1.44 -3.78 4.00
CA ILE A 40 -2.83 -4.18 4.26
C ILE A 40 -3.28 -3.47 5.54
N GLU A 41 -3.17 -2.14 5.52
CA GLU A 41 -3.82 -1.33 6.52
C GLU A 41 -5.30 -1.30 6.12
N GLU A 42 -6.14 -2.03 6.87
CA GLU A 42 -7.52 -1.58 7.08
C GLU A 42 -7.43 -0.08 7.41
N PRO A 43 -8.15 0.81 6.71
CA PRO A 43 -7.84 2.24 6.63
C PRO A 43 -7.91 2.89 8.01
N THR A 44 -6.80 2.78 8.75
CA THR A 44 -6.63 3.29 10.09
C THR A 44 -5.31 4.07 10.17
N ALA A 45 -4.83 4.55 9.03
CA ALA A 45 -4.08 5.80 9.02
C ALA A 45 -5.09 6.95 8.97
N ILE A 46 -5.88 7.13 10.04
CA ILE A 46 -6.50 8.42 10.26
C ILE A 46 -5.33 9.36 10.59
N PRO A 47 -5.03 10.38 9.77
CA PRO A 47 -3.99 11.35 10.09
C PRO A 47 -4.21 11.83 11.52
N LYS A 48 -3.17 11.84 12.35
CA LYS A 48 -3.26 12.27 13.76
C LYS A 48 -3.92 13.65 13.90
N GLN A 49 -3.86 14.47 12.84
CA GLN A 49 -4.56 15.74 12.72
C GLN A 49 -6.11 15.61 12.72
N ALA A 50 -6.68 14.57 12.09
CA ALA A 50 -8.12 14.31 12.07
C ALA A 50 -8.64 13.73 13.40
N GLN A 51 -7.80 13.02 14.16
CA GLN A 51 -8.12 12.62 15.54
C GLN A 51 -8.11 13.83 16.49
N LEU A 52 -7.16 14.75 16.32
CA LEU A 52 -7.07 15.97 17.14
C LEU A 52 -8.33 16.84 17.02
N PHE A 53 -8.81 17.04 15.79
CA PHE A 53 -10.04 17.82 15.53
C PHE A 53 -11.30 17.16 16.11
N LYS A 54 -11.35 15.82 16.17
CA LYS A 54 -12.47 15.08 16.75
C LYS A 54 -12.47 15.12 18.28
N THR A 55 -11.30 15.14 18.91
CA THR A 55 -11.18 15.28 20.37
C THR A 55 -11.56 16.68 20.83
N ASP A 56 -11.09 17.72 20.14
CA ASP A 56 -11.42 19.11 20.49
C ASP A 56 -12.92 19.42 20.33
N SER A 57 -13.54 18.86 19.29
CA SER A 57 -14.99 18.99 19.08
C SER A 57 -15.82 18.14 20.05
N ALA A 58 -15.33 16.98 20.50
CA ALA A 58 -16.02 16.17 21.51
C ALA A 58 -15.98 16.81 22.91
N ILE A 59 -14.88 17.50 23.27
CA ILE A 59 -14.75 18.23 24.54
C ILE A 59 -15.66 19.47 24.55
N ALA A 60 -15.82 20.14 23.41
CA ALA A 60 -16.74 21.27 23.29
C ALA A 60 -18.22 20.86 23.33
N GLN A 61 -18.56 19.63 22.94
CA GLN A 61 -19.96 19.17 22.83
C GLN A 61 -20.57 18.69 24.16
N ASN A 62 -19.77 18.36 25.19
CA ASN A 62 -20.32 17.87 26.46
C ASN A 62 -19.64 18.49 27.70
N PRO A 63 -19.98 19.74 28.06
CA PRO A 63 -19.32 20.43 29.17
C PRO A 63 -19.70 19.94 30.58
N LEU A 64 -20.53 18.91 30.77
CA LEU A 64 -21.14 18.58 32.08
C LEU A 64 -20.99 17.12 32.56
N GLN A 65 -19.99 16.35 32.12
CA GLN A 65 -19.81 14.94 32.54
C GLN A 65 -18.41 14.58 33.10
N HIS A 66 -17.63 15.56 33.57
CA HIS A 66 -16.39 15.28 34.31
C HIS A 66 -16.56 15.62 35.80
N ILE A 67 -17.13 14.68 36.57
CA ILE A 67 -16.86 14.62 38.01
C ILE A 67 -15.89 13.44 38.20
N PRO A 68 -14.57 13.68 38.33
CA PRO A 68 -13.66 12.63 38.76
C PRO A 68 -13.90 12.38 40.25
N THR A 69 -14.78 11.42 40.59
CA THR A 69 -14.86 10.89 41.94
C THR A 69 -13.63 10.00 42.19
N SER A 70 -12.56 10.62 42.67
CA SER A 70 -11.40 9.96 43.28
C SER A 70 -10.90 10.82 44.44
N SER A 71 -11.28 10.47 45.67
CA SER A 71 -10.47 10.62 46.89
C SER A 71 -11.30 10.30 48.16
N VAL A 72 -10.69 9.48 49.02
CA VAL A 72 -11.05 9.01 50.39
C VAL A 72 -11.73 7.64 50.45
#